data_AF-A0A6L6IW09-F1
#
_entry.id   AF-A0A6L6IW09-F1
#
_cell.length_a   1.000
_cell.length_b   1.000
_cell.length_c   1.000
_cell.angle_alpha   90.00
_cell.angle_beta   90.00
_cell.angle_gamma   90.00
#
_symmetry.space_group_name_H-M   'P 1'
#
loop_
_entity.id
_entity.type
_entity.pdbx_description
1 polymer ?
#
loop_
_entity_poly.entity_id
_entity_poly.type
_entity_poly.pdbx_seq_one_letter_code
_entity_poly.pdbx_strand_id
1 'polypeptide(L)'
;MMAFLRMIALVIVIELIFYVLLGIYLRSTKREELEKEWDRRHPDYSGDSPARRVFVRRSMLGFNRTLKARLAKLVLILPVVAIVLIVILVNYN
;
A
#
# COMPACT_ATOMS: atom_id res chain seq x y z
N MET A 1 -8.62 -25.89 -20.14
CA MET A 1 -7.67 -24.75 -20.15
C MET A 1 -8.34 -23.42 -19.87
N MET A 2 -9.47 -23.06 -20.52
CA MET A 2 -10.13 -21.76 -20.31
C MET A 2 -10.58 -21.47 -18.87
N ALA A 3 -11.11 -22.45 -18.14
CA ALA A 3 -11.52 -22.25 -16.74
C ALA A 3 -10.34 -21.90 -15.83
N PHE A 4 -9.18 -22.54 -16.03
CA PHE A 4 -7.96 -22.28 -15.28
C PHE A 4 -7.39 -20.88 -15.57
N LEU A 5 -7.34 -20.49 -16.86
CA LEU A 5 -6.94 -19.14 -17.25
C LEU A 5 -7.86 -18.06 -16.66
N ARG A 6 -9.17 -18.31 -16.64
CA ARG A 6 -10.15 -17.41 -16.03
C ARG A 6 -9.93 -17.26 -14.52
N MET A 7 -9.60 -18.35 -13.83
CA MET A 7 -9.28 -18.32 -12.40
C MET A 7 -8.02 -17.50 -12.12
N ILE A 8 -6.93 -17.71 -12.88
CA ILE A 8 -5.71 -16.92 -12.75
C ILE A 8 -5.99 -15.43 -12.98
N ALA A 9 -6.74 -15.11 -14.03
CA ALA A 9 -7.12 -13.72 -14.31
C ALA A 9 -7.89 -13.09 -13.14
N LEU A 10 -8.82 -13.84 -12.52
CA LEU A 10 -9.56 -13.38 -11.35
C LEU A 10 -8.63 -13.09 -10.16
N VAL A 11 -7.69 -14.00 -9.87
CA VAL A 11 -6.71 -13.81 -8.78
C VAL A 11 -5.90 -12.54 -9.01
N ILE A 12 -5.36 -12.34 -10.22
CA ILE A 12 -4.58 -11.14 -10.56
C ILE A 12 -5.41 -9.87 -10.39
N VAL A 13 -6.67 -9.87 -10.84
CA VAL A 13 -7.56 -8.71 -10.68
C VAL A 13 -7.78 -8.40 -9.20
N ILE A 14 -8.03 -9.42 -8.39
CA ILE A 14 -8.22 -9.27 -6.94
C ILE A 14 -6.94 -8.72 -6.28
N GLU A 15 -5.78 -9.29 -6.60
CA GLU A 15 -4.48 -8.82 -6.09
C GLU A 15 -4.20 -7.36 -6.43
N LEU A 16 -4.49 -6.95 -7.66
CA LEU A 16 -4.34 -5.55 -8.09
C LEU A 16 -5.28 -4.62 -7.32
N ILE A 17 -6.53 -5.03 -7.10
CA ILE A 17 -7.47 -4.26 -6.27
C ILE A 17 -6.91 -4.09 -4.85
N PHE A 18 -6.46 -5.17 -4.22
CA PHE A 18 -5.87 -5.11 -2.88
C PHE A 18 -4.62 -4.24 -2.82
N TYR A 19 -3.73 -4.36 -3.82
CA TYR A 19 -2.52 -3.54 -3.90
C TYR A 19 -2.85 -2.04 -4.00
N VAL A 20 -3.83 -1.68 -4.83
CA VAL A 20 -4.29 -0.28 -4.97
C VAL A 20 -4.92 0.21 -3.68
N LEU A 21 -5.85 -0.55 -3.09
CA LEU A 21 -6.51 -0.18 -1.84
C LEU A 21 -5.51 -0.01 -0.69
N LEU A 22 -4.55 -0.93 -0.55
CA LEU A 22 -3.50 -0.81 0.45
C LEU A 22 -2.62 0.43 0.20
N GLY A 23 -2.28 0.70 -1.06
CA GLY A 23 -1.51 1.89 -1.43
C GLY A 23 -2.24 3.19 -1.06
N ILE A 24 -3.55 3.25 -1.30
CA ILE A 24 -4.40 4.39 -0.91
C ILE A 24 -4.45 4.52 0.61
N TYR A 25 -4.72 3.43 1.33
CA TYR A 25 -4.77 3.41 2.80
C TYR A 25 -3.47 3.94 3.41
N LEU A 26 -2.32 3.39 3.01
CA LEU A 26 -1.03 3.80 3.58
C LEU A 26 -0.71 5.28 3.30
N ARG A 27 -1.05 5.79 2.10
CA ARG A 27 -0.88 7.21 1.77
C ARG A 27 -1.81 8.10 2.58
N SER A 28 -3.07 7.69 2.74
CA SER A 28 -4.08 8.42 3.52
C SER A 28 -3.65 8.55 4.97
N THR A 29 -3.31 7.43 5.61
CA THR A 29 -2.84 7.43 7.01
C THR A 29 -1.58 8.26 7.17
N LYS A 30 -0.60 8.14 6.25
CA LYS A 30 0.62 8.94 6.37
C LYS A 30 0.35 10.44 6.24
N ARG A 31 -0.54 10.82 5.33
CA ARG A 31 -0.96 12.21 5.17
C ARG A 31 -1.62 12.72 6.45
N GLU A 32 -2.54 11.96 7.03
CA GLU A 32 -3.21 12.30 8.28
C GLU A 32 -2.23 12.44 9.45
N GLU A 33 -1.25 11.53 9.59
CA GLU A 33 -0.17 11.62 10.57
C GLU A 33 0.60 12.94 10.43
N LEU A 34 0.95 13.33 9.19
CA LEU A 34 1.69 14.57 8.92
C LEU A 34 0.86 15.82 9.19
N GLU A 35 -0.43 15.76 8.89
CA GLU A 35 -1.38 16.82 9.18
C GLU A 35 -1.51 17.03 10.69
N LYS A 36 -1.70 15.96 11.48
CA LYS A 36 -1.70 16.01 12.94
C LYS A 36 -0.37 16.49 13.53
N GLU A 37 0.75 16.07 12.93
CA GLU A 37 2.09 16.52 13.33
C GLU A 37 2.29 18.02 13.09
N TRP A 38 1.72 18.56 12.01
CA TRP A 38 1.74 19.99 11.75
C TRP A 38 0.94 20.75 12.81
N ASP A 39 -0.32 20.34 13.03
CA ASP A 39 -1.23 21.00 13.96
C ASP A 39 -0.67 20.98 15.39
N ARG A 40 0.02 19.91 15.79
CA ARG A 40 0.71 19.81 17.09
C ARG A 40 1.89 20.77 17.23
N ARG A 41 2.69 20.94 16.16
CA ARG A 41 3.90 21.79 16.20
C ARG A 41 3.63 23.27 15.95
N HIS A 42 2.49 23.59 15.33
CA HIS A 42 2.10 24.96 14.99
C HIS A 42 0.65 25.19 15.43
N PRO A 43 0.38 25.22 16.75
CA PRO A 43 -0.99 25.38 17.26
C PRO A 43 -1.66 26.68 16.75
N ASP A 44 -0.88 27.75 16.63
CA ASP A 44 -1.34 29.06 16.13
C ASP A 44 -1.64 29.09 14.62
N TYR A 45 -1.18 28.06 13.88
CA TYR A 45 -1.39 27.89 12.44
C TYR A 45 -2.04 26.53 12.12
N SER A 46 -2.85 26.05 13.05
CA SER A 46 -3.63 24.82 12.92
C SER A 46 -4.72 24.97 11.85
N GLY A 47 -5.15 23.84 11.28
CA GLY A 47 -6.17 23.83 10.22
C GLY A 47 -5.61 24.03 8.80
N ASP A 48 -6.47 24.24 7.81
CA ASP A 48 -6.08 24.20 6.39
C ASP A 48 -5.35 25.46 5.92
N SER A 49 -4.06 25.57 6.25
CA SER A 49 -3.18 26.64 5.79
C SER A 49 -2.38 26.26 4.53
N PRO A 50 -2.01 27.23 3.67
CA PRO A 50 -1.08 26.99 2.56
C PRO A 50 0.25 26.37 3.03
N ALA A 51 0.76 26.79 4.19
CA ALA A 51 1.99 26.28 4.78
C ALA A 51 1.88 24.78 5.15
N ARG A 52 0.76 24.37 5.77
CA ARG A 52 0.46 22.96 6.06
C ARG A 52 0.46 22.11 4.80
N ARG A 53 -0.22 22.57 3.74
CA ARG A 53 -0.26 21.84 2.46
C ARG A 53 1.13 21.68 1.84
N VAL A 54 1.98 22.70 1.91
CA VAL A 54 3.37 22.63 1.43
C VAL A 54 4.20 21.66 2.27
N PHE A 55 4.06 21.70 3.61
CA PHE A 55 4.74 20.77 4.52
C PHE A 55 4.36 19.31 4.23
N VAL A 56 3.06 19.02 4.16
CA VAL A 56 2.55 17.67 3.85
C VAL A 56 3.05 17.21 2.49
N ARG A 57 2.96 18.05 1.45
CA ARG A 57 3.42 17.70 0.10
C ARG A 57 4.91 17.37 0.07
N ARG A 58 5.77 18.21 0.68
CA ARG A 58 7.22 17.98 0.73
C ARG A 58 7.55 16.71 1.52
N SER A 59 6.88 16.50 2.65
CA SER A 59 7.09 15.33 3.50
C SER A 59 6.64 14.02 2.82
N MET A 60 5.66 14.09 1.93
CA MET A 60 5.19 12.94 1.14
C MET A 60 6.12 12.53 -0.01
N LEU A 61 7.07 13.37 -0.44
CA LEU A 61 8.02 13.02 -1.52
C LEU A 61 8.86 11.78 -1.18
N GLY A 62 9.18 11.57 0.10
CA GLY A 62 9.92 10.40 0.58
C GLY A 62 9.07 9.16 0.81
N PHE A 63 7.73 9.26 0.75
CA PHE A 63 6.82 8.18 1.17
C PHE A 63 7.07 6.87 0.42
N ASN A 64 7.27 6.93 -0.90
CA ASN A 64 7.49 5.75 -1.73
C ASN A 64 8.78 4.99 -1.38
N ARG A 65 9.73 5.61 -0.67
CA ARG A 65 10.98 4.96 -0.22
C ARG A 65 10.84 4.27 1.14
N THR A 66 9.74 4.48 1.85
CA THR A 66 9.51 3.89 3.17
C THR A 66 9.36 2.37 3.12
N LEU A 67 9.69 1.70 4.23
CA LEU A 67 9.48 0.26 4.36
C LEU A 67 8.01 -0.12 4.15
N LYS A 68 7.06 0.67 4.69
CA LYS A 68 5.61 0.45 4.49
C LYS A 68 5.24 0.41 3.00
N ALA A 69 5.72 1.37 2.21
CA ALA A 69 5.47 1.41 0.76
C ALA A 69 6.13 0.25 0.01
N ARG A 70 7.31 -0.23 0.46
CA ARG A 70 7.96 -1.41 -0.13
C ARG A 70 7.22 -2.71 0.22
N LEU A 71 6.81 -2.88 1.47
CA LEU A 71 6.07 -4.05 1.94
C LEU A 71 4.70 -4.18 1.29
N ALA A 72 4.06 -3.07 0.87
CA ALA A 72 2.81 -3.14 0.12
C ALA A 72 2.92 -3.99 -1.16
N LYS A 73 4.11 -4.07 -1.78
CA LYS A 73 4.34 -4.93 -2.96
C LYS A 73 4.27 -6.42 -2.62
N LEU A 74 4.47 -6.81 -1.36
CA LEU A 74 4.35 -8.21 -0.95
C LEU A 74 2.92 -8.75 -1.12
N VAL A 75 1.91 -7.89 -1.15
CA VAL A 75 0.52 -8.30 -1.46
C VAL A 75 0.42 -8.96 -2.84
N LEU A 76 1.28 -8.60 -3.79
CA LEU A 76 1.33 -9.21 -5.12
C LEU A 76 2.21 -10.47 -5.18
N ILE A 77 3.11 -10.64 -4.22
CA ILE A 77 4.14 -11.70 -4.26
C ILE A 77 3.75 -12.87 -3.37
N LEU A 78 3.25 -12.58 -2.16
CA LEU A 78 2.92 -13.60 -1.15
C LEU A 78 1.90 -14.63 -1.65
N PRO A 79 0.81 -14.27 -2.36
CA PRO A 79 -0.16 -15.28 -2.77
C PRO A 79 0.43 -16.23 -3.82
N VAL A 80 1.20 -15.70 -4.78
CA VAL A 80 1.90 -16.52 -5.78
C VAL A 80 2.91 -17.46 -5.12
N VAL A 81 3.70 -16.96 -4.18
CA VAL A 81 4.65 -17.78 -3.42
C VAL A 81 3.92 -18.86 -2.62
N ALA A 82 2.81 -18.53 -1.97
CA ALA A 82 2.00 -19.48 -1.22
C ALA A 82 1.45 -20.60 -2.13
N ILE A 83 0.92 -20.25 -3.32
CA ILE A 83 0.45 -21.24 -4.29
C ILE A 83 1.58 -22.18 -4.71
N VAL A 84 2.76 -21.64 -5.04
CA VAL A 84 3.93 -22.45 -5.43
C VAL A 84 4.35 -23.39 -4.29
N LEU A 85 4.44 -22.88 -3.06
CA LEU A 85 4.78 -23.68 -1.89
C LEU A 85 3.78 -24.82 -1.64
N ILE A 86 2.48 -24.53 -1.74
CA ILE A 86 1.43 -25.56 -1.59
C ILE A 86 1.58 -26.63 -2.67
N VAL A 87 1.80 -26.24 -3.93
CA VAL A 87 2.01 -27.20 -5.03
C VAL A 87 3.20 -28.10 -4.74
N ILE A 88 4.33 -27.54 -4.29
CA ILE A 88 5.52 -28.33 -3.94
C ILE A 88 5.21 -29.30 -2.80
N LEU A 89 4.67 -28.80 -1.68
CA LEU A 89 4.41 -29.62 -0.49
C LEU A 89 3.39 -30.74 -0.73
N VAL A 90 2.39 -30.51 -1.58
CA VAL A 90 1.33 -31.50 -1.83
C VAL A 90 1.76 -32.53 -2.89
N ASN A 91 2.55 -32.13 -3.89
CA ASN A 91 2.87 -33.00 -5.03
C ASN A 91 4.25 -33.67 -4.94
N TYR A 92 5.18 -33.11 -4.16
CA TYR A 92 6.57 -33.58 -4.04
C TYR A 92 6.92 -34.04 -2.63
N ASN A 93 5.90 -34.43 -1.85
CA ASN A 93 6.06 -35.12 -0.57
C ASN A 93 5.94 -36.64 -0.75
#